data_AF-A0A653BPE4-F1
#
_entry.id   AF-A0A653BPE4-F1
#
_cell.length_a   1.000
_cell.length_b   1.000
_cell.length_c   1.000
_cell.angle_alpha   90.00
_cell.angle_beta   90.00
_cell.angle_gamma   90.00
#
_symmetry.space_group_name_H-M   'P 1'
#
loop_
_entity.id
_entity.type
_entity.pdbx_description
1 polymer ?
#
loop_
_entity_poly.entity_id
_entity_poly.type
_entity_poly.pdbx_seq_one_letter_code
_entity_poly.pdbx_strand_id
1 'polypeptide(L)'
;MTSEDLLQPGHVVKERWKVVKKIGGGGFGEIYEGLDLMTREQVRNVALKVESARQPKQVLKMEVAVLKKLQGKEHICRFIGCGRNDRFN
;
A
#
# COMPACT_ATOMS: atom_id res chain seq x y z
N MET A 1 19.54 15.36 0.99
CA MET A 1 19.11 14.37 2.00
C MET A 1 18.23 13.36 1.29
N THR A 2 18.67 12.11 1.20
CA THR A 2 17.80 11.03 0.74
C THR A 2 16.68 10.91 1.77
N SER A 3 15.45 11.23 1.39
CA SER A 3 14.27 10.98 2.22
C SER A 3 14.28 9.50 2.59
N GLU A 4 14.24 9.18 3.88
CA GLU A 4 14.04 7.79 4.30
C GLU A 4 12.69 7.28 3.77
N ASP A 5 12.70 6.05 3.26
CA ASP A 5 11.49 5.35 2.82
C ASP A 5 10.52 5.17 4.01
N LEU A 6 9.21 5.37 3.79
CA LEU A 6 8.17 5.24 4.81
C LEU A 6 8.11 3.81 5.40
N LEU A 7 8.43 2.81 4.58
CA LEU A 7 8.49 1.41 4.97
C LEU A 7 9.80 0.78 4.48
N GLN A 8 10.38 -0.06 5.32
CA GLN A 8 11.59 -0.80 5.00
C GLN A 8 11.25 -2.25 4.60
N PRO A 9 12.07 -2.91 3.75
CA PRO A 9 11.97 -4.35 3.52
C PRO A 9 11.86 -5.15 4.83
N GLY A 10 10.93 -6.09 4.88
CA GLY A 10 10.65 -6.90 6.07
C GLY A 10 9.58 -6.33 7.00
N HIS A 11 9.20 -5.04 6.90
CA HIS A 11 8.09 -4.47 7.68
C HIS A 11 6.79 -5.23 7.39
N VAL A 12 6.05 -5.64 8.42
CA VAL A 12 4.74 -6.30 8.27
C VAL A 12 3.61 -5.32 8.62
N VAL A 13 2.84 -4.92 7.60
CA VAL A 13 1.67 -4.05 7.79
C VAL A 13 0.47 -4.91 8.22
N LYS A 14 -0.16 -4.52 9.33
CA LYS A 14 -1.37 -5.16 9.89
C LYS A 14 -1.22 -6.68 10.05
N GLU A 15 -0.02 -7.13 10.44
CA GLU A 15 0.31 -8.55 10.66
C GLU A 15 0.06 -9.45 9.43
N ARG A 16 -0.08 -8.85 8.24
CA ARG A 16 -0.52 -9.54 7.03
C ARG A 16 0.36 -9.29 5.82
N TRP A 17 0.74 -8.03 5.57
CA TRP A 17 1.45 -7.69 4.34
C TRP A 17 2.91 -7.38 4.64
N LYS A 18 3.80 -8.30 4.29
CA LYS A 18 5.24 -8.14 4.47
C LYS A 18 5.83 -7.39 3.28
N VAL A 19 6.47 -6.25 3.52
CA VAL A 19 7.15 -5.45 2.49
C VAL A 19 8.37 -6.21 1.97
N VAL A 20 8.50 -6.30 0.64
CA VAL A 20 9.65 -6.91 -0.04
C VAL A 20 10.63 -5.83 -0.49
N LYS A 21 10.18 -4.89 -1.32
CA LYS A 21 11.00 -3.80 -1.84
C LYS A 21 10.12 -2.64 -2.33
N LYS A 22 10.69 -1.44 -2.37
CA LYS A 22 10.09 -0.29 -3.04
C LYS A 22 10.11 -0.51 -4.56
N ILE A 23 8.98 -0.29 -5.22
CA ILE A 23 8.82 -0.45 -6.67
C ILE A 23 8.44 0.86 -7.37
N GLY A 24 8.08 1.89 -6.61
CA GLY A 24 7.81 3.23 -7.12
C GLY A 24 7.60 4.22 -5.99
N GLY A 25 7.65 5.52 -6.30
CA GLY A 25 7.37 6.56 -5.33
C GLY A 25 7.53 7.95 -5.92
N GLY A 26 6.99 8.94 -5.21
CA GLY A 26 7.05 10.35 -5.57
C GLY A 26 6.40 11.24 -4.51
N GLY A 27 6.05 12.47 -4.87
CA GLY A 27 5.54 13.46 -3.91
C GLY A 27 4.19 13.13 -3.25
N PHE A 28 3.50 12.08 -3.68
CA PHE A 28 2.19 11.67 -3.13
C PHE A 28 2.23 10.34 -2.39
N GLY A 29 3.42 9.81 -2.11
CA GLY A 29 3.60 8.56 -1.41
C GLY A 29 4.44 7.57 -2.19
N GLU A 30 4.46 6.35 -1.67
CA GLU A 30 5.39 5.29 -2.06
C GLU A 30 4.64 4.00 -2.32
N ILE A 31 5.17 3.21 -3.25
CA ILE A 31 4.58 1.96 -3.69
C ILE A 31 5.62 0.86 -3.47
N TYR A 32 5.20 -0.19 -2.79
CA TYR A 32 6.01 -1.34 -2.43
C TYR A 32 5.42 -2.61 -3.03
N GLU A 33 6.29 -3.53 -3.42
CA GLU A 33 5.93 -4.93 -3.54
C GLU A 33 5.87 -5.54 -2.14
N GLY A 34 4.83 -6.33 -1.87
CA GLY A 34 4.64 -7.04 -0.61
C GLY A 34 4.14 -8.46 -0.80
N LEU A 35 4.22 -9.26 0.26
CA LEU A 35 3.67 -10.63 0.33
C LEU A 35 2.44 -10.62 1.24
N ASP A 36 1.31 -11.14 0.75
CA ASP A 36 0.12 -11.39 1.58
C ASP A 36 0.28 -12.72 2.33
N LEU A 37 0.37 -12.64 3.67
CA LEU A 37 0.61 -13.77 4.57
C LEU A 37 -0.68 -14.47 5.05
N MET A 38 -1.87 -13.93 4.72
CA MET A 38 -3.13 -14.49 5.24
C MET A 38 -3.55 -15.76 4.50
N THR A 39 -3.18 -15.91 3.22
CA THR A 39 -3.46 -17.12 2.44
C THR A 39 -2.38 -18.16 2.69
N ARG A 40 -2.53 -18.94 3.79
CA ARG A 40 -1.59 -19.98 4.24
C ARG A 40 -1.20 -21.02 3.17
N GLU A 41 -1.98 -21.16 2.12
CA GLU A 41 -1.71 -22.12 1.03
C GLU A 41 -1.06 -21.49 -0.21
N GLN A 42 -1.12 -20.15 -0.37
CA GLN A 42 -0.52 -19.44 -1.50
C GLN A 42 -0.10 -18.04 -1.07
N VAL A 43 1.19 -17.85 -0.80
CA VAL A 43 1.78 -16.51 -0.68
C VAL A 43 1.62 -15.81 -2.03
N ARG A 44 0.96 -14.65 -2.04
CA ARG A 44 0.75 -13.87 -3.27
C ARG A 44 1.43 -12.52 -3.14
N ASN A 45 2.11 -12.11 -4.21
CA ASN A 45 2.67 -10.78 -4.29
C ASN A 45 1.53 -9.77 -4.48
N VAL A 46 1.63 -8.63 -3.79
CA VAL A 46 0.67 -7.53 -3.81
C VAL A 46 1.40 -6.20 -3.94
N ALA A 47 0.72 -5.19 -4.47
CA ALA A 47 1.20 -3.82 -4.41
C ALA A 47 0.63 -3.12 -3.16
N LEU A 48 1.51 -2.48 -2.38
CA LEU A 48 1.18 -1.69 -1.20
C LEU A 48 1.49 -0.23 -1.51
N LYS A 49 0.46 0.62 -1.57
CA LYS A 49 0.66 2.06 -1.65
C LYS A 49 0.45 2.68 -0.28
N VAL A 50 1.37 3.52 0.15
CA VAL A 50 1.31 4.27 1.41
C VAL A 50 1.64 5.74 1.19
N GLU A 51 1.01 6.61 1.97
CA GLU A 51 1.34 8.04 2.04
C GLU A 51 1.58 8.44 3.50
N SER A 52 2.44 9.43 3.74
CA SER A 52 2.67 9.93 5.10
C SER A 52 1.39 10.52 5.68
N ALA A 53 1.04 10.14 6.90
CA ALA A 53 -0.10 10.72 7.63
C ALA A 53 0.11 12.21 7.96
N ARG A 54 1.34 12.72 7.79
CA ARG A 54 1.71 14.13 7.97
C ARG A 54 1.76 14.93 6.67
N GLN A 55 1.54 14.28 5.52
CA GLN A 55 1.55 14.98 4.24
C GLN A 55 0.38 15.99 4.18
N PRO A 56 0.61 17.24 3.72
CA PRO A 56 -0.45 18.26 3.66
C PRO A 56 -1.63 17.86 2.77
N LYS A 57 -1.36 17.15 1.68
CA LYS A 57 -2.36 16.66 0.73
C LYS A 57 -2.38 15.14 0.72
N GLN A 58 -3.35 14.56 1.40
CA GLN A 58 -3.59 13.12 1.46
C GLN A 58 -4.65 12.75 0.41
N VAL A 59 -4.30 11.85 -0.52
CA VAL A 59 -5.16 11.45 -1.64
C VAL A 59 -5.56 9.98 -1.60
N LEU A 60 -4.87 9.17 -0.79
CA LEU A 60 -5.08 7.72 -0.76
C LEU A 60 -6.52 7.35 -0.33
N LYS A 61 -7.17 8.14 0.51
CA LYS A 61 -8.61 7.96 0.85
C LYS A 61 -9.50 8.03 -0.39
N MET A 62 -9.25 8.98 -1.29
CA MET A 62 -10.01 9.13 -2.53
C MET A 62 -9.68 8.00 -3.50
N GLU A 63 -8.40 7.64 -3.63
CA GLU A 63 -7.97 6.50 -4.45
C GLU A 63 -8.65 5.19 -4.04
N VAL A 64 -8.72 4.91 -2.73
CA VAL A 64 -9.45 3.75 -2.20
C VAL A 64 -10.94 3.81 -2.54
N ALA A 65 -11.57 4.98 -2.45
CA ALA A 65 -12.99 5.14 -2.78
C ALA A 65 -13.26 4.85 -4.27
N VAL A 66 -12.42 5.39 -5.16
CA VAL A 66 -12.51 5.12 -6.60
C VAL A 66 -12.25 3.65 -6.91
N LEU A 67 -11.19 3.07 -6.34
CA LEU A 67 -10.83 1.67 -6.58
C LEU A 67 -11.94 0.72 -6.13
N LYS A 68 -12.57 0.98 -4.97
CA LYS A 68 -13.74 0.22 -4.48
C LYS A 68 -14.93 0.35 -5.42
N LYS A 69 -15.23 1.57 -5.90
CA LYS A 69 -16.36 1.82 -6.82
C LYS A 69 -16.15 1.16 -8.20
N LEU A 70 -14.90 0.95 -8.61
CA LEU A 70 -14.55 0.34 -9.89
C LEU A 70 -14.36 -1.18 -9.83
N GLN A 71 -14.53 -1.82 -8.66
CA GLN A 71 -14.40 -3.28 -8.55
C GLN A 71 -15.41 -3.99 -9.47
N GLY A 72 -14.97 -5.11 -10.07
CA GLY A 72 -15.75 -5.89 -11.03
C GLY A 72 -15.65 -5.40 -12.48
N LYS A 73 -14.97 -4.29 -12.75
CA LYS A 73 -14.68 -3.82 -14.11
C LYS A 73 -13.36 -4.41 -14.64
N GLU A 74 -13.28 -4.57 -15.96
CA GLU A 74 -12.05 -4.95 -16.65
C GLU A 74 -10.97 -3.87 -16.48
N HIS A 75 -9.69 -4.29 -16.51
CA HIS A 75 -8.51 -3.42 -16.41
C HIS A 75 -8.35 -2.67 -15.08
N ILE A 76 -9.10 -3.06 -14.03
CA ILE A 76 -9.00 -2.49 -12.69
C ILE A 76 -8.34 -3.48 -11.74
N CYS A 77 -7.38 -3.01 -10.94
CA CYS A 77 -6.76 -3.84 -9.90
C CYS A 77 -7.79 -4.33 -8.88
N ARG A 78 -7.65 -5.57 -8.43
CA ARG A 78 -8.46 -6.12 -7.33
C ARG A 78 -8.12 -5.39 -6.02
N PHE A 79 -9.14 -4.90 -5.33
CA PHE A 79 -9.01 -4.33 -3.99
C PHE A 79 -8.77 -5.45 -2.96
N ILE A 80 -7.72 -5.32 -2.15
CA ILE A 80 -7.34 -6.31 -1.13
C ILE A 80 -7.57 -5.77 0.29
N GLY A 81 -7.22 -4.52 0.54
CA GLY A 81 -7.37 -3.90 1.86
C GLY A 81 -6.93 -2.44 1.85
N CYS A 82 -7.26 -1.74 2.93
CA CYS A 82 -6.80 -0.38 3.24
C CYS A 82 -6.76 -0.17 4.75
N GLY A 83 -5.98 0.80 5.22
CA GLY A 83 -5.86 1.15 6.63
C GLY A 83 -5.42 2.59 6.81
N ARG A 84 -5.16 2.96 8.06
CA ARG A 84 -4.44 4.19 8.44
C ARG A 84 -3.92 4.05 9.87
N ASN A 85 -2.84 4.73 10.18
CA ASN A 85 -2.30 4.89 11.54
C ASN A 85 -1.65 6.28 11.67
N ASP A 86 -1.00 6.55 12.81
CA ASP A 86 -0.40 7.86 13.10
C ASP A 86 0.84 8.20 12.23
N ARG A 87 1.39 7.22 11.51
CA ARG A 87 2.59 7.37 10.66
C ARG A 87 2.25 7.45 9.18
N PHE A 88 1.36 6.57 8.70
CA PHE A 88 1.00 6.48 7.29
C PHE A 88 -0.46 6.02 7.10
N ASN A 89 -1.01 6.40 5.95
CA ASN A 89 -2.24 5.83 5.41
C ASN A 89 -1.93 4.65 4.51
#